data_AF-A0A7S4HM91-F1
#
_entry.id   AF-A0A7S4HM91-F1
#
_cell.length_a   1.000
_cell.length_b   1.000
_cell.length_c   1.000
_cell.angle_alpha   90.00
_cell.angle_beta   90.00
_cell.angle_gamma   90.00
#
_symmetry.space_group_name_H-M   'P 1'
#
loop_
_entity.id
_entity.type
_entity.pdbx_description
1 polymer ?
#
loop_
_entity_poly.entity_id
_entity_poly.type
_entity_poly.pdbx_seq_one_letter_code
_entity_poly.pdbx_strand_id
1 'polypeptide(L)'
;MDTADATGDLFFDMAEVISYPLNCANGTKHHGGGPNPCTNPEAAGKDLMVNKLTLEVDSRFSGYAACNVGVDNKDPFGGYCKSGTYCCDCHSPGHFKPSACNQTVGYENVQATFGKFIGHSCERSIFNPHPTAAACYSANTLKKLTPSNHGSWYSSLKEGYCGAPGAGDDCTWRVVRVDKIVTRECHSKVFGDTVQGSAPPDCLDSCGAQKTNTSSPCWADCFYKAALGPDSGKPGGAVAGMSLDALVAAWQKPFLSEAEGGCPAQQEMAPWFKDEPWFAAPVEA
;
A
#
# COMPACT_ATOMS: atom_id res chain seq x y z
N MET A 1 11.03 5.42 -5.74
CA MET A 1 10.06 4.30 -5.77
C MET A 1 9.71 4.00 -4.35
N ASP A 2 8.43 3.86 -4.06
CA ASP A 2 7.98 3.32 -2.77
C ASP A 2 7.78 1.82 -2.90
N THR A 3 8.32 1.09 -1.93
CA THR A 3 8.22 -0.37 -1.82
C THR A 3 7.94 -0.72 -0.37
N ALA A 4 7.48 -1.94 -0.13
CA ALA A 4 7.27 -2.42 1.22
C ALA A 4 7.69 -3.88 1.35
N ASP A 5 7.84 -4.33 2.60
CA ASP A 5 7.63 -5.75 2.86
C ASP A 5 6.15 -6.11 2.72
N ALA A 6 5.85 -7.41 2.69
CA ALA A 6 4.48 -7.88 2.45
C ALA A 6 3.49 -7.40 3.52
N THR A 7 3.93 -7.18 4.77
CA THR A 7 3.08 -6.66 5.83
C THR A 7 2.78 -5.17 5.62
N GLY A 8 3.77 -4.38 5.21
CA GLY A 8 3.62 -2.97 4.90
C GLY A 8 2.68 -2.73 3.71
N ASP A 9 2.82 -3.52 2.64
CA ASP A 9 1.91 -3.41 1.48
C ASP A 9 0.51 -3.94 1.79
N LEU A 10 0.39 -5.02 2.58
CA LEU A 10 -0.91 -5.48 3.10
C LEU A 10 -1.62 -4.34 3.85
N PHE A 11 -0.88 -3.61 4.69
CA PHE A 11 -1.43 -2.48 5.43
C PHE A 11 -1.89 -1.37 4.49
N PHE A 12 -1.06 -0.96 3.52
CA PHE A 12 -1.44 0.05 2.53
C PHE A 12 -2.70 -0.36 1.75
N ASP A 13 -2.75 -1.60 1.25
CA ASP A 13 -3.90 -2.12 0.52
C ASP A 13 -5.17 -2.13 1.38
N MET A 14 -5.08 -2.59 2.63
CA MET A 14 -6.22 -2.57 3.55
C MET A 14 -6.56 -1.17 4.07
N ALA A 15 -5.68 -0.18 3.97
CA ALA A 15 -5.94 1.17 4.43
C ALA A 15 -6.53 2.06 3.32
N GLU A 16 -6.06 1.92 2.08
CA GLU A 16 -6.40 2.81 0.96
C GLU A 16 -7.11 2.11 -0.20
N VAL A 17 -6.68 0.91 -0.58
CA VAL A 17 -7.16 0.25 -1.82
C VAL A 17 -8.48 -0.49 -1.59
N ILE A 18 -8.50 -1.42 -0.64
CA ILE A 18 -9.71 -2.22 -0.32
C ILE A 18 -10.76 -1.37 0.39
N SER A 19 -10.33 -0.32 1.09
CA SER A 19 -11.22 0.63 1.77
C SER A 19 -11.87 1.62 0.80
N TYR A 20 -11.34 1.77 -0.42
CA TYR A 20 -11.77 2.76 -1.40
C TYR A 20 -13.29 2.76 -1.61
N PRO A 21 -13.98 1.61 -1.84
CA PRO A 21 -15.44 1.61 -2.00
C PRO A 21 -16.20 2.11 -0.79
N LEU A 22 -15.64 2.03 0.42
CA LEU A 22 -16.27 2.49 1.66
C LEU A 22 -16.02 3.99 1.89
N ASN A 23 -14.79 4.44 1.63
CA ASN A 23 -14.37 5.81 1.88
C ASN A 23 -14.81 6.78 0.78
N CYS A 24 -14.96 6.30 -0.46
CA CYS A 24 -15.12 7.13 -1.65
C CYS A 24 -16.48 6.98 -2.34
N ALA A 25 -17.42 6.22 -1.76
CA ALA A 25 -18.76 5.99 -2.34
C ALA A 25 -19.55 7.28 -2.62
N ASN A 26 -19.34 8.34 -1.83
CA ASN A 26 -20.05 9.62 -1.93
C ASN A 26 -19.19 10.75 -2.53
N GLY A 27 -18.15 10.40 -3.29
CA GLY A 27 -17.22 11.35 -3.92
C GLY A 27 -15.95 11.59 -3.09
N THR A 28 -15.23 12.67 -3.41
CA THR A 28 -13.85 12.95 -2.95
C THR A 28 -13.71 13.41 -1.50
N LYS A 29 -14.76 13.32 -0.66
CA LYS A 29 -14.72 13.82 0.71
C LYS A 29 -13.97 12.85 1.62
N HIS A 30 -12.66 13.02 1.71
CA HIS A 30 -11.82 12.35 2.69
C HIS A 30 -11.92 13.06 4.05
N HIS A 31 -12.14 12.26 5.10
CA HIS A 31 -12.12 12.72 6.50
C HIS A 31 -11.00 11.94 7.22
N GLY A 32 -9.75 12.37 7.02
CA GLY A 32 -8.56 11.74 7.59
C GLY A 32 -7.32 12.61 7.41
N GLY A 33 -6.23 12.25 8.09
CA GLY A 33 -4.91 12.84 7.84
C GLY A 33 -4.16 12.03 6.77
N GLY A 34 -3.43 12.71 5.90
CA GLY A 34 -2.67 12.12 4.80
C GLY A 34 -3.28 12.38 3.41
N PRO A 35 -2.72 11.76 2.36
CA PRO A 35 -3.23 11.79 0.99
C PRO A 35 -4.71 11.39 0.92
N ASN A 36 -5.49 12.03 0.05
CA ASN A 36 -6.88 11.61 -0.17
C ASN A 36 -6.89 10.33 -1.04
N PRO A 37 -7.29 9.16 -0.49
CA PRO A 37 -7.27 7.90 -1.24
C PRO A 37 -8.26 7.92 -2.41
N CYS A 38 -9.29 8.78 -2.35
CA CYS A 38 -10.28 8.93 -3.43
C CYS A 38 -9.73 9.61 -4.68
N THR A 39 -8.60 10.29 -4.56
CA THR A 39 -7.89 10.95 -5.67
C THR A 39 -6.48 10.42 -5.84
N ASN A 40 -6.07 9.42 -5.05
CA ASN A 40 -4.76 8.80 -5.14
C ASN A 40 -4.76 7.84 -6.34
N PRO A 41 -4.02 8.14 -7.44
CA PRO A 41 -3.94 7.25 -8.58
C PRO A 41 -3.34 5.88 -8.23
N GLU A 42 -2.54 5.78 -7.16
CA GLU A 42 -1.94 4.52 -6.69
C GLU A 42 -2.95 3.59 -6.01
N ALA A 43 -4.08 4.14 -5.55
CA ALA A 43 -5.19 3.37 -4.98
C ALA A 43 -6.33 3.13 -5.98
N ALA A 44 -6.60 4.11 -6.86
CA ALA A 44 -7.81 4.15 -7.69
C ALA A 44 -7.55 4.07 -9.21
N GLY A 45 -6.30 3.96 -9.64
CA GLY A 45 -5.93 3.83 -11.05
C GLY A 45 -6.54 2.59 -11.71
N LYS A 46 -6.84 2.69 -13.01
CA LYS A 46 -7.50 1.61 -13.78
C LYS A 46 -6.53 0.56 -14.31
N ASP A 47 -5.27 0.92 -14.40
CA ASP A 47 -4.16 0.16 -14.99
C ASP A 47 -3.10 -0.21 -13.96
N LEU A 48 -3.50 -0.23 -12.67
CA LEU A 48 -2.61 -0.57 -11.58
C LEU A 48 -2.09 -2.02 -11.68
N MET A 49 -0.80 -2.15 -11.41
CA MET A 49 -0.09 -3.42 -11.30
C MET A 49 0.48 -3.56 -9.90
N VAL A 50 0.68 -4.80 -9.45
CA VAL A 50 1.36 -5.11 -8.19
C VAL A 50 2.61 -5.93 -8.50
N ASN A 51 3.75 -5.46 -8.02
CA ASN A 51 5.06 -6.00 -8.37
C ASN A 51 5.67 -6.67 -7.14
N LYS A 52 6.03 -7.95 -7.25
CA LYS A 52 6.91 -8.60 -6.30
C LYS A 52 8.35 -8.47 -6.79
N LEU A 53 9.19 -7.83 -5.99
CA LEU A 53 10.59 -7.54 -6.30
C LEU A 53 11.51 -8.15 -5.25
N THR A 54 12.69 -8.56 -5.69
CA THR A 54 13.84 -8.81 -4.81
C THR A 54 14.82 -7.64 -4.96
N LEU A 55 15.00 -6.89 -3.87
CA LEU A 55 15.96 -5.78 -3.80
C LEU A 55 17.19 -6.20 -3.01
N GLU A 56 18.36 -5.75 -3.46
CA GLU A 56 19.57 -5.71 -2.63
C GLU A 56 19.70 -4.30 -2.09
N VAL A 57 19.83 -4.18 -0.77
CA VAL A 57 19.83 -2.91 -0.04
C VAL A 57 20.94 -2.95 1.00
N ASP A 58 21.71 -1.88 1.07
CA ASP A 58 22.64 -1.65 2.17
C ASP A 58 21.87 -1.41 3.49
N SER A 59 22.35 -1.97 4.58
CA SER A 59 21.87 -1.77 5.94
C SER A 59 21.76 -0.30 6.42
N ARG A 60 22.39 0.65 5.73
CA ARG A 60 22.31 2.09 6.03
C ARG A 60 20.98 2.66 5.54
N PHE A 61 20.06 2.96 6.47
CA PHE A 61 18.77 3.59 6.17
C PHE A 61 18.72 5.06 6.57
N SER A 62 17.94 5.84 5.82
CA SER A 62 17.54 7.22 6.17
C SER A 62 16.05 7.31 6.49
N GLY A 63 15.56 8.52 6.80
CA GLY A 63 14.12 8.78 6.85
C GLY A 63 13.45 8.43 5.53
N TYR A 64 12.24 7.87 5.62
CA TYR A 64 11.40 7.58 4.48
C TYR A 64 11.09 8.85 3.68
N ALA A 65 11.20 8.75 2.37
CA ALA A 65 10.74 9.76 1.44
C ALA A 65 9.38 9.33 0.90
N ALA A 66 8.38 10.20 0.96
CA ALA A 66 7.06 9.91 0.43
C ALA A 66 7.11 10.10 -1.10
N CYS A 67 7.21 9.00 -1.85
CA CYS A 67 7.25 9.06 -3.30
C CYS A 67 5.85 8.83 -3.88
N ASN A 68 5.37 9.78 -4.67
CA ASN A 68 4.02 9.73 -5.21
C ASN A 68 3.98 10.17 -6.67
N VAL A 69 2.97 9.68 -7.39
CA VAL A 69 2.64 10.22 -8.72
C VAL A 69 2.14 11.66 -8.62
N GLY A 70 2.73 12.56 -9.42
CA GLY A 70 2.26 13.92 -9.56
C GLY A 70 0.92 14.01 -10.29
N VAL A 71 -0.02 14.75 -9.70
CA VAL A 71 -1.34 15.09 -10.28
C VAL A 71 -1.51 16.60 -10.22
N ASP A 72 -1.85 17.23 -11.35
CA ASP A 72 -1.98 18.69 -11.47
C ASP A 72 -0.74 19.46 -10.94
N ASN A 73 0.45 18.94 -11.27
CA ASN A 73 1.76 19.42 -10.83
C ASN A 73 2.00 19.39 -9.31
N LYS A 74 1.29 18.52 -8.58
CA LYS A 74 1.45 18.35 -7.14
C LYS A 74 1.49 16.88 -6.74
N ASP A 75 2.26 16.57 -5.70
CA ASP A 75 2.09 15.32 -4.96
C ASP A 75 0.88 15.42 -4.00
N PRO A 76 0.45 14.30 -3.39
CA PRO A 76 -0.68 14.31 -2.46
C PRO A 76 -0.46 15.07 -1.14
N PHE A 77 0.78 15.47 -0.84
CA PHE A 77 1.14 16.32 0.31
C PHE A 77 1.21 17.81 -0.06
N GLY A 78 1.02 18.15 -1.33
CA GLY A 78 0.94 19.52 -1.85
C GLY A 78 2.28 20.11 -2.29
N GLY A 79 3.36 19.32 -2.30
CA GLY A 79 4.64 19.71 -2.90
C GLY A 79 4.55 19.78 -4.43
N TYR A 80 5.61 20.26 -5.08
CA TYR A 80 5.66 20.30 -6.54
C TYR A 80 6.10 18.94 -7.08
N CYS A 81 5.23 18.33 -7.90
CA CYS A 81 5.57 17.12 -8.64
C CYS A 81 4.96 17.17 -10.03
N LYS A 82 5.78 17.15 -11.09
CA LYS A 82 5.30 17.22 -12.48
C LYS A 82 4.26 16.12 -12.74
N SER A 83 3.13 16.50 -13.35
CA SER A 83 2.05 15.54 -13.63
C SER A 83 2.55 14.30 -14.40
N GLY A 84 2.17 13.12 -13.92
CA GLY A 84 2.55 11.83 -14.52
C GLY A 84 4.00 11.41 -14.25
N THR A 85 4.73 12.12 -13.39
CA THR A 85 6.05 11.70 -12.90
C THR A 85 5.97 11.23 -11.45
N TYR A 86 6.92 10.40 -11.04
CA TYR A 86 7.04 9.96 -9.65
C TYR A 86 8.05 10.87 -8.93
N CYS A 87 7.59 11.62 -7.94
CA CYS A 87 8.45 12.52 -7.17
C CYS A 87 8.50 12.09 -5.71
N CYS A 88 9.65 12.25 -5.08
CA CYS A 88 9.87 11.84 -3.70
C CYS A 88 10.12 13.07 -2.83
N ASP A 89 9.26 13.27 -1.83
CA ASP A 89 9.46 14.28 -0.81
C ASP A 89 10.14 13.67 0.41
N CYS A 90 11.37 14.12 0.68
CA CYS A 90 12.17 13.60 1.75
C CYS A 90 11.82 14.27 3.08
N HIS A 91 11.54 13.46 4.10
CA HIS A 91 11.16 13.94 5.41
C HIS A 91 12.15 13.52 6.51
N SER A 92 12.25 14.33 7.56
CA SER A 92 13.01 13.95 8.75
C SER A 92 12.44 12.65 9.35
N PRO A 93 13.29 11.73 9.87
CA PRO A 93 12.80 10.50 10.49
C PRO A 93 11.72 10.76 11.56
N GLY A 94 10.58 10.06 11.47
CA GLY A 94 9.48 10.15 12.43
C GLY A 94 8.65 11.43 12.38
N HIS A 95 8.88 12.32 11.40
CA HIS A 95 8.12 13.57 11.22
C HIS A 95 7.97 13.91 9.74
N PHE A 96 6.78 14.29 9.26
CA PHE A 96 6.57 14.84 7.89
C PHE A 96 7.18 16.24 7.66
N LYS A 97 8.32 16.56 8.30
CA LYS A 97 9.04 17.82 8.11
C LYS A 97 9.98 17.69 6.91
N PRO A 98 9.94 18.59 5.91
CA PRO A 98 10.83 18.54 4.75
C PRO A 98 12.32 18.52 5.13
N SER A 99 13.10 17.74 4.40
CA SER A 99 14.54 17.55 4.57
C SER A 99 15.22 17.27 3.22
N ALA A 100 16.56 17.32 3.19
CA ALA A 100 17.31 16.95 1.99
C ALA A 100 17.27 15.43 1.80
N CYS A 101 17.10 14.99 0.55
CA CYS A 101 17.16 13.58 0.20
C CYS A 101 18.56 13.00 0.38
N ASN A 102 18.63 11.73 0.79
CA ASN A 102 19.88 10.99 0.99
C ASN A 102 20.01 9.88 -0.07
N GLN A 103 21.23 9.43 -0.33
CA GLN A 103 21.52 8.30 -1.20
C GLN A 103 21.15 6.95 -0.58
N THR A 104 20.95 6.87 0.72
CA THR A 104 20.47 5.66 1.42
C THR A 104 19.01 5.37 1.14
N VAL A 105 18.61 4.10 1.23
CA VAL A 105 17.20 3.73 1.20
C VAL A 105 16.49 4.34 2.42
N GLY A 106 15.38 5.02 2.20
CA GLY A 106 14.54 5.51 3.29
C GLY A 106 13.77 4.36 3.90
N TYR A 107 13.53 4.42 5.21
CA TYR A 107 12.84 3.37 5.97
C TYR A 107 11.77 3.97 6.87
N GLU A 108 10.60 3.33 6.90
CA GLU A 108 9.53 3.63 7.84
C GLU A 108 9.03 2.36 8.51
N ASN A 109 8.85 2.42 9.83
CA ASN A 109 8.20 1.38 10.61
C ASN A 109 6.72 1.74 10.74
N VAL A 110 5.87 1.02 10.00
CA VAL A 110 4.44 1.34 9.89
C VAL A 110 3.75 1.31 11.26
N GLN A 111 4.02 0.28 12.07
CA GLN A 111 3.47 0.18 13.42
C GLN A 111 3.92 1.34 14.31
N ALA A 112 5.19 1.72 14.30
CA ALA A 112 5.70 2.78 15.17
C ALA A 112 5.16 4.16 14.77
N THR A 113 5.00 4.40 13.47
CA THR A 113 4.59 5.69 12.91
C THR A 113 3.09 5.86 12.91
N PHE A 114 2.34 4.88 12.39
CA PHE A 114 0.88 4.95 12.32
C PHE A 114 0.19 4.39 13.56
N GLY A 115 0.89 3.57 14.35
CA GLY A 115 0.34 2.97 15.56
C GLY A 115 -0.10 3.98 16.62
N LYS A 116 0.51 5.17 16.63
CA LYS A 116 0.14 6.28 17.52
C LYS A 116 -1.23 6.88 17.19
N PHE A 117 -1.75 6.61 15.99
CA PHE A 117 -3.08 7.03 15.56
C PHE A 117 -4.12 5.90 15.71
N ILE A 118 -3.72 4.72 16.20
CA ILE A 118 -4.63 3.59 16.47
C ILE A 118 -5.69 4.03 17.48
N GLY A 119 -6.96 3.81 17.14
CA GLY A 119 -8.09 4.00 18.05
C GLY A 119 -8.78 5.36 17.92
N HIS A 120 -8.04 6.44 17.68
CA HIS A 120 -8.61 7.79 17.62
C HIS A 120 -9.68 7.97 16.52
N SER A 121 -9.54 7.27 15.40
CA SER A 121 -10.53 7.29 14.30
C SER A 121 -11.72 6.34 14.52
N CYS A 122 -11.72 5.52 15.57
CA CYS A 122 -12.79 4.56 15.91
C CYS A 122 -13.26 4.69 17.37
N GLU A 123 -13.09 5.88 17.96
CA GLU A 123 -13.57 6.19 19.31
C GLU A 123 -14.88 6.95 19.26
N ARG A 124 -15.75 6.70 20.25
CA ARG A 124 -16.92 7.55 20.46
C ARG A 124 -16.46 8.85 21.11
N SER A 125 -16.88 9.97 20.53
CA SER A 125 -16.71 11.29 21.11
C SER A 125 -18.06 11.98 21.16
N ILE A 126 -18.31 12.75 22.21
CA ILE A 126 -19.48 13.65 22.27
C ILE A 126 -19.24 14.94 21.46
N PHE A 127 -17.99 15.21 21.06
CA PHE A 127 -17.58 16.43 20.36
C PHE A 127 -17.37 16.22 18.86
N ASN A 128 -17.17 14.97 18.42
CA ASN A 128 -16.94 14.63 17.02
C ASN A 128 -18.07 13.77 16.47
N PRO A 129 -18.31 13.75 15.15
CA PRO A 129 -19.22 12.82 14.51
C PRO A 129 -18.90 11.37 14.88
N HIS A 130 -19.93 10.52 14.90
CA HIS A 130 -19.72 9.08 15.07
C HIS A 130 -18.81 8.55 13.94
N PRO A 131 -17.79 7.75 14.28
CA PRO A 131 -16.88 7.21 13.29
C PRO A 131 -17.64 6.27 12.34
N THR A 132 -17.28 6.31 11.07
CA THR A 132 -17.81 5.41 10.06
C THR A 132 -17.23 4.00 10.24
N ALA A 133 -17.90 3.00 9.66
CA ALA A 133 -17.35 1.64 9.64
C ALA A 133 -15.96 1.60 8.98
N ALA A 134 -15.76 2.35 7.90
CA ALA A 134 -14.48 2.47 7.20
C ALA A 134 -13.37 3.02 8.11
N ALA A 135 -13.65 4.09 8.87
CA ALA A 135 -12.69 4.65 9.83
C ALA A 135 -12.31 3.62 10.90
N CYS A 136 -13.28 2.82 11.36
CA CYS A 136 -13.04 1.71 12.28
C CYS A 136 -12.23 0.57 11.67
N TYR A 137 -12.49 0.21 10.43
CA TYR A 137 -11.69 -0.79 9.72
C TYR A 137 -10.24 -0.36 9.58
N SER A 138 -9.96 0.86 9.10
CA SER A 138 -8.59 1.39 8.99
C SER A 138 -7.87 1.39 10.34
N ALA A 139 -8.54 1.83 11.41
CA ALA A 139 -7.97 1.82 12.77
C ALA A 139 -7.64 0.40 13.26
N ASN A 140 -8.52 -0.56 12.97
CA ASN A 140 -8.39 -1.93 13.44
C ASN A 140 -7.41 -2.76 12.57
N THR A 141 -7.17 -2.39 11.31
CA THR A 141 -6.07 -2.96 10.51
C THR A 141 -4.73 -2.71 11.20
N LEU A 142 -4.47 -1.48 11.66
CA LEU A 142 -3.23 -1.15 12.37
C LEU A 142 -3.04 -1.95 13.68
N LYS A 143 -4.12 -2.33 14.36
CA LYS A 143 -4.05 -3.16 15.58
C LYS A 143 -3.54 -4.58 15.33
N LYS A 144 -3.53 -5.06 14.08
CA LYS A 144 -2.96 -6.37 13.74
C LYS A 144 -1.43 -6.35 13.77
N LEU A 145 -0.81 -5.18 13.59
CA LEU A 145 0.65 -5.03 13.59
C LEU A 145 1.21 -5.24 15.00
N THR A 146 2.39 -5.85 15.07
CA THR A 146 3.08 -6.15 16.32
C THR A 146 4.52 -5.63 16.26
N PRO A 147 5.23 -5.48 17.40
CA PRO A 147 6.64 -5.09 17.37
C PRO A 147 7.51 -6.00 16.50
N SER A 148 7.22 -7.31 16.47
CA SER A 148 7.94 -8.32 15.69
C SER A 148 7.50 -8.42 14.22
N ASN A 149 6.30 -7.94 13.89
CA ASN A 149 5.76 -7.91 12.53
C ASN A 149 5.04 -6.58 12.34
N HIS A 150 5.84 -5.53 12.17
CA HIS A 150 5.39 -4.14 12.24
C HIS A 150 5.03 -3.54 10.87
N GLY A 151 5.35 -4.23 9.78
CA GLY A 151 5.28 -3.70 8.43
C GLY A 151 6.33 -2.62 8.19
N SER A 152 7.03 -2.73 7.06
CA SER A 152 8.09 -1.79 6.71
C SER A 152 7.83 -1.20 5.33
N TRP A 153 7.86 0.13 5.25
CA TRP A 153 7.90 0.84 3.98
C TRP A 153 9.32 1.34 3.72
N TYR A 154 9.69 1.33 2.44
CA TYR A 154 11.00 1.71 1.97
C TYR A 154 10.87 2.66 0.79
N SER A 155 11.71 3.69 0.76
CA SER A 155 11.77 4.63 -0.36
C SER A 155 13.13 4.54 -1.04
N SER A 156 13.15 4.00 -2.26
CA SER A 156 14.35 3.82 -3.07
C SER A 156 14.50 4.99 -4.03
N LEU A 157 15.46 5.89 -3.73
CA LEU A 157 15.73 7.09 -4.51
C LEU A 157 16.77 6.83 -5.60
N LYS A 158 16.67 7.58 -6.70
CA LYS A 158 17.57 7.43 -7.85
C LYS A 158 19.03 7.65 -7.46
N GLU A 159 19.27 8.59 -6.57
CA GLU A 159 20.59 8.99 -6.08
C GLU A 159 21.34 7.83 -5.40
N GLY A 160 20.63 6.80 -4.93
CA GLY A 160 21.20 5.60 -4.30
C GLY A 160 21.32 4.38 -5.21
N TYR A 161 20.92 4.46 -6.48
CA TYR A 161 20.75 3.28 -7.31
C TYR A 161 22.09 2.74 -7.87
N CYS A 162 22.38 1.46 -7.59
CA CYS A 162 23.61 0.76 -7.99
C CYS A 162 23.58 0.19 -9.42
N GLY A 163 22.45 0.22 -10.12
CA GLY A 163 22.35 -0.38 -11.46
C GLY A 163 22.69 0.57 -12.61
N ALA A 164 22.99 1.83 -12.33
CA ALA A 164 23.34 2.81 -13.36
C ALA A 164 24.78 2.59 -13.88
N PRO A 165 25.06 2.79 -15.18
CA PRO A 165 26.43 2.80 -15.69
C PRO A 165 27.29 3.82 -14.93
N GLY A 166 28.42 3.39 -14.39
CA GLY A 166 29.31 4.27 -13.61
C GLY A 166 28.83 4.58 -12.19
N ALA A 167 27.84 3.84 -11.65
CA ALA A 167 27.52 3.89 -10.23
C ALA A 167 28.80 3.66 -9.40
N GLY A 168 29.13 4.61 -8.54
CA GLY A 168 30.28 4.49 -7.64
C GLY A 168 30.01 3.56 -6.46
N ASP A 169 31.03 3.35 -5.64
CA ASP A 169 30.97 2.47 -4.45
C ASP A 169 29.98 2.96 -3.37
N ASP A 170 29.48 4.19 -3.48
CA ASP A 170 28.58 4.84 -2.52
C ASP A 170 27.09 4.61 -2.79
N CYS A 171 26.73 3.88 -3.84
CA CYS A 171 25.34 3.48 -4.09
C CYS A 171 24.84 2.53 -2.97
N THR A 172 23.52 2.44 -2.78
CA THR A 172 22.94 1.76 -1.61
C THR A 172 21.87 0.72 -1.93
N TRP A 173 21.39 0.66 -3.17
CA TRP A 173 20.38 -0.34 -3.54
C TRP A 173 20.35 -0.69 -5.03
N ARG A 174 19.85 -1.88 -5.35
CA ARG A 174 19.49 -2.28 -6.72
C ARG A 174 18.35 -3.28 -6.75
N VAL A 175 17.65 -3.32 -7.87
CA VAL A 175 16.74 -4.43 -8.21
C VAL A 175 17.58 -5.62 -8.63
N VAL A 176 17.48 -6.73 -7.87
CA VAL A 176 18.15 -7.99 -8.22
C VAL A 176 17.28 -8.78 -9.19
N ARG A 177 15.97 -8.81 -8.94
CA ARG A 177 15.00 -9.56 -9.75
C ARG A 177 13.61 -8.97 -9.62
N VAL A 178 12.87 -8.97 -10.73
CA VAL A 178 11.41 -8.87 -10.74
C VAL A 178 10.86 -10.29 -10.60
N ASP A 179 10.30 -10.63 -9.45
CA ASP A 179 9.81 -11.98 -9.19
C ASP A 179 8.54 -12.28 -9.98
N LYS A 180 7.57 -11.34 -9.93
CA LYS A 180 6.30 -11.45 -10.65
C LYS A 180 5.56 -10.12 -10.64
N ILE A 181 4.88 -9.83 -11.74
CA ILE A 181 3.96 -8.70 -11.86
C ILE A 181 2.55 -9.27 -12.11
N VAL A 182 1.55 -8.73 -11.42
CA VAL A 182 0.15 -9.12 -11.57
C VAL A 182 -0.73 -7.88 -11.71
N THR A 183 -1.87 -8.00 -12.38
CA THR A 183 -2.83 -6.89 -12.41
C THR A 183 -3.45 -6.67 -11.04
N ARG A 184 -3.73 -5.41 -10.69
CA ARG A 184 -4.40 -5.06 -9.43
C ARG A 184 -5.78 -5.72 -9.33
N GLU A 185 -6.51 -5.82 -10.45
CA GLU A 185 -7.81 -6.49 -10.49
C GLU A 185 -7.70 -7.96 -10.04
N CYS A 186 -6.76 -8.73 -10.61
CA CYS A 186 -6.58 -10.11 -10.22
C CYS A 186 -6.08 -10.22 -8.77
N HIS A 187 -5.13 -9.37 -8.37
CA HIS A 187 -4.59 -9.35 -7.02
C HIS A 187 -5.70 -9.17 -5.97
N SER A 188 -6.50 -8.10 -6.11
CA SER A 188 -7.61 -7.81 -5.18
C SER A 188 -8.66 -8.92 -5.16
N LYS A 189 -8.94 -9.54 -6.31
CA LYS A 189 -9.87 -10.68 -6.39
C LYS A 189 -9.34 -11.90 -5.64
N VAL A 190 -8.13 -12.38 -5.95
CA VAL A 190 -7.55 -13.59 -5.32
C VAL A 190 -7.33 -13.39 -3.82
N PHE A 191 -6.83 -12.22 -3.42
CA PHE A 191 -6.67 -11.85 -2.01
C PHE A 191 -8.03 -11.84 -1.30
N GLY A 192 -8.99 -11.12 -1.87
CA GLY A 192 -10.33 -10.98 -1.30
C GLY A 192 -11.09 -12.29 -1.18
N ASP A 193 -11.07 -13.13 -2.23
CA ASP A 193 -11.67 -14.48 -2.20
C ASP A 193 -11.05 -15.35 -1.10
N THR A 194 -9.74 -15.23 -0.89
CA THR A 194 -9.03 -16.01 0.15
C THR A 194 -9.42 -15.55 1.55
N VAL A 195 -9.51 -14.23 1.77
CA VAL A 195 -9.95 -13.66 3.06
C VAL A 195 -11.41 -14.01 3.35
N GLN A 196 -12.28 -13.85 2.36
CA GLN A 196 -13.71 -14.10 2.55
C GLN A 196 -14.02 -15.59 2.74
N GLY A 197 -13.20 -16.48 2.16
CA GLY A 197 -13.26 -17.92 2.42
C GLY A 197 -13.00 -18.32 3.87
N SER A 198 -12.43 -17.44 4.71
CA SER A 198 -12.24 -17.71 6.14
C SER A 198 -13.42 -17.29 7.03
N ALA A 199 -14.45 -16.67 6.47
CA ALA A 199 -15.61 -16.18 7.21
C ALA A 199 -16.90 -16.95 6.87
N PRO A 200 -17.92 -16.91 7.74
CA PRO A 200 -19.24 -17.44 7.41
C PRO A 200 -19.80 -16.79 6.13
N PRO A 201 -20.39 -17.57 5.20
CA PRO A 201 -20.80 -17.09 3.87
C PRO A 201 -21.93 -16.05 3.91
N ASP A 202 -22.70 -16.00 5.01
CA ASP A 202 -23.90 -15.18 5.19
C ASP A 202 -23.71 -13.70 4.83
N CYS A 203 -22.53 -13.13 5.08
CA CYS A 203 -22.27 -11.72 4.74
C CYS A 203 -22.28 -11.50 3.22
N LEU A 204 -21.52 -12.31 2.47
CA LEU A 204 -21.44 -12.18 1.03
C LEU A 204 -22.72 -12.60 0.33
N ASP A 205 -23.41 -13.62 0.83
CA ASP A 205 -24.69 -14.03 0.29
C ASP A 205 -25.73 -12.89 0.41
N SER A 206 -25.66 -12.12 1.50
CA SER A 206 -26.48 -10.91 1.69
C SER A 206 -26.14 -9.78 0.70
N CYS A 207 -24.96 -9.79 0.08
CA CYS A 207 -24.59 -8.83 -0.97
C CYS A 207 -25.22 -9.15 -2.34
N GLY A 208 -25.82 -10.34 -2.52
CA GLY A 208 -26.49 -10.73 -3.75
C GLY A 208 -25.59 -10.61 -4.99
N ALA A 209 -26.02 -9.82 -5.98
CA ALA A 209 -25.24 -9.61 -7.22
C ALA A 209 -23.88 -8.90 -7.00
N GLN A 210 -23.67 -8.25 -5.85
CA GLN A 210 -22.42 -7.55 -5.53
C GLN A 210 -21.37 -8.44 -4.86
N LYS A 211 -21.69 -9.72 -4.58
CA LYS A 211 -20.82 -10.63 -3.80
C LYS A 211 -19.45 -10.92 -4.41
N THR A 212 -19.25 -10.63 -5.71
CA THR A 212 -17.95 -10.77 -6.39
C THR A 212 -17.40 -9.43 -6.89
N ASN A 213 -18.10 -8.33 -6.62
CA ASN A 213 -17.68 -7.00 -7.07
C ASN A 213 -16.77 -6.37 -6.02
N THR A 214 -15.45 -6.48 -6.22
CA THR A 214 -14.42 -5.94 -5.32
C THR A 214 -14.45 -4.41 -5.19
N SER A 215 -15.16 -3.72 -6.08
CA SER A 215 -15.39 -2.28 -6.02
C SER A 215 -16.70 -1.88 -5.34
N SER A 216 -17.47 -2.85 -4.81
CA SER A 216 -18.73 -2.55 -4.12
C SER A 216 -18.53 -2.30 -2.62
N PRO A 217 -19.28 -1.36 -2.01
CA PRO A 217 -19.24 -1.16 -0.57
C PRO A 217 -19.63 -2.41 0.23
N CYS A 218 -20.60 -3.21 -0.26
CA CYS A 218 -21.04 -4.42 0.43
C CYS A 218 -19.92 -5.48 0.50
N TRP A 219 -19.24 -5.70 -0.63
CA TRP A 219 -18.13 -6.65 -0.68
C TRP A 219 -16.99 -6.23 0.24
N ALA A 220 -16.61 -4.95 0.22
CA ALA A 220 -15.54 -4.42 1.06
C ALA A 220 -15.89 -4.53 2.55
N ASP A 221 -17.13 -4.23 2.94
CA ASP A 221 -17.62 -4.42 4.31
C ASP A 221 -17.49 -5.89 4.77
N CYS A 222 -17.90 -6.85 3.93
CA CYS A 222 -17.75 -8.28 4.22
C CYS A 222 -16.29 -8.73 4.27
N PHE A 223 -15.43 -8.19 3.41
CA PHE A 223 -13.99 -8.43 3.46
C PHE A 223 -13.42 -8.03 4.83
N TYR A 224 -13.71 -6.83 5.33
CA TYR A 224 -13.18 -6.40 6.62
C TYR A 224 -13.76 -7.20 7.79
N LYS A 225 -15.05 -7.56 7.73
CA LYS A 225 -15.64 -8.44 8.75
C LYS A 225 -14.98 -9.81 8.80
N ALA A 226 -14.55 -10.34 7.65
CA ALA A 226 -13.77 -11.58 7.58
C ALA A 226 -12.34 -11.40 8.12
N ALA A 227 -11.63 -10.37 7.64
CA ALA A 227 -10.24 -10.10 8.00
C ALA A 227 -10.06 -9.71 9.48
N LEU A 228 -10.94 -8.84 9.98
CA LEU A 228 -10.80 -8.18 11.28
C LEU A 228 -11.84 -8.66 12.30
N GLY A 229 -12.92 -9.31 11.88
CA GLY A 229 -14.00 -9.81 12.74
C GLY A 229 -15.31 -9.02 12.56
N PRO A 230 -16.46 -9.61 12.90
CA PRO A 230 -17.79 -9.07 12.56
C PRO A 230 -18.13 -7.72 13.20
N ASP A 231 -17.51 -7.39 14.33
CA ASP A 231 -17.71 -6.12 15.04
C ASP A 231 -16.65 -5.07 14.75
N SER A 232 -15.69 -5.36 13.87
CA SER A 232 -14.54 -4.48 13.60
C SER A 232 -14.91 -3.12 12.97
N GLY A 233 -16.13 -2.98 12.46
CA GLY A 233 -16.66 -1.71 11.92
C GLY A 233 -17.31 -0.81 12.96
N LYS A 234 -17.18 -1.13 14.27
CA LYS A 234 -17.84 -0.41 15.36
C LYS A 234 -16.82 0.08 16.39
N PRO A 235 -17.07 1.23 17.05
CA PRO A 235 -16.29 1.66 18.20
C PRO A 235 -16.27 0.61 19.31
N GLY A 236 -15.07 0.27 19.78
CA GLY A 236 -14.86 -0.78 20.80
C GLY A 236 -15.07 -2.21 20.30
N GLY A 237 -15.27 -2.42 18.99
CA GLY A 237 -15.40 -3.74 18.39
C GLY A 237 -14.14 -4.59 18.53
N ALA A 238 -14.32 -5.89 18.74
CA ALA A 238 -13.21 -6.83 18.86
C ALA A 238 -12.55 -7.09 17.50
N VAL A 239 -11.21 -7.17 17.51
CA VAL A 239 -10.40 -7.55 16.33
C VAL A 239 -10.14 -9.05 16.38
N ALA A 240 -11.12 -9.85 15.95
CA ALA A 240 -11.16 -11.31 16.12
C ALA A 240 -11.18 -12.12 14.80
N GLY A 241 -10.98 -11.47 13.65
CA GLY A 241 -10.85 -12.15 12.35
C GLY A 241 -9.51 -12.90 12.17
N MET A 242 -9.08 -13.10 10.93
CA MET A 242 -7.83 -13.76 10.56
C MET A 242 -6.60 -13.26 11.34
N SER A 243 -5.62 -14.14 11.61
CA SER A 243 -4.32 -13.71 12.14
C SER A 243 -3.56 -12.84 11.13
N LEU A 244 -2.59 -12.04 11.60
CA LEU A 244 -1.75 -11.24 10.70
C LEU A 244 -1.03 -12.14 9.67
N ASP A 245 -0.43 -13.24 10.11
CA ASP A 245 0.28 -14.17 9.23
C ASP A 245 -0.65 -14.77 8.15
N ALA A 246 -1.90 -15.09 8.50
CA ALA A 246 -2.88 -15.58 7.54
C ALA A 246 -3.29 -14.50 6.53
N LEU A 247 -3.41 -13.24 6.96
CA LEU A 247 -3.68 -12.11 6.06
C LEU A 247 -2.51 -11.85 5.11
N VAL A 248 -1.27 -11.89 5.62
CA VAL A 248 -0.06 -11.75 4.79
C VAL A 248 0.03 -12.89 3.78
N ALA A 249 -0.21 -14.14 4.20
CA ALA A 249 -0.22 -15.28 3.28
C ALA A 249 -1.32 -15.15 2.21
N ALA A 250 -2.51 -14.67 2.59
CA ALA A 250 -3.59 -14.41 1.63
C ALA A 250 -3.23 -13.29 0.65
N TRP A 251 -2.59 -12.23 1.11
CA TRP A 251 -2.11 -11.12 0.28
C TRP A 251 -0.98 -11.53 -0.66
N GLN A 252 -0.11 -12.45 -0.24
CA GLN A 252 0.98 -12.97 -1.08
C GLN A 252 0.53 -14.02 -2.10
N LYS A 253 -0.62 -14.67 -1.89
CA LYS A 253 -1.15 -15.74 -2.75
C LYS A 253 -1.23 -15.38 -4.25
N PRO A 254 -1.64 -14.17 -4.67
CA PRO A 254 -1.64 -13.76 -6.08
C PRO A 254 -0.28 -13.94 -6.77
N PHE A 255 0.82 -13.93 -6.02
CA PHE A 255 2.17 -14.10 -6.57
C PHE A 255 2.61 -15.55 -6.75
N LEU A 256 1.86 -16.54 -6.27
CA LEU A 256 2.11 -17.97 -6.53
C LEU A 256 1.87 -18.32 -8.01
N SER A 257 2.21 -19.53 -8.45
CA SER A 257 1.86 -19.95 -9.81
C SER A 257 0.32 -19.99 -10.01
N GLU A 258 -0.14 -19.87 -11.26
CA GLU A 258 -1.58 -20.00 -11.56
C GLU A 258 -2.14 -21.36 -11.13
N ALA A 259 -1.32 -22.42 -11.23
CA ALA A 259 -1.67 -23.77 -10.79
C ALA A 259 -1.91 -23.86 -9.26
N GLU A 260 -1.29 -22.96 -8.48
CA GLU A 260 -1.46 -22.86 -7.03
C GLU A 260 -2.55 -21.83 -6.64
N GLY A 261 -3.29 -21.31 -7.63
CA GLY A 261 -4.34 -20.30 -7.44
C GLY A 261 -3.83 -18.87 -7.37
N GLY A 262 -2.61 -18.60 -7.86
CA GLY A 262 -2.09 -17.25 -8.09
C GLY A 262 -2.63 -16.61 -9.38
N CYS A 263 -2.22 -15.37 -9.63
CA CYS A 263 -2.64 -14.59 -10.80
C CYS A 263 -1.78 -14.85 -12.05
N PRO A 264 -2.29 -14.59 -13.26
CA PRO A 264 -1.45 -14.62 -14.46
C PRO A 264 -0.33 -13.58 -14.38
N ALA A 265 0.90 -14.02 -14.68
CA ALA A 265 2.04 -13.12 -14.75
C ALA A 265 1.88 -12.14 -15.91
N GLN A 266 2.08 -10.85 -15.64
CA GLN A 266 2.15 -9.83 -16.67
C GLN A 266 3.58 -9.75 -17.21
N GLN A 267 3.71 -9.26 -18.44
CA GLN A 267 5.01 -8.97 -19.00
C GLN A 267 5.72 -7.95 -18.10
N GLU A 268 7.01 -8.17 -17.86
CA GLU A 268 7.86 -7.10 -17.32
C GLU A 268 7.77 -5.93 -18.27
N MET A 269 7.05 -4.89 -17.87
CA MET A 269 7.21 -3.59 -18.48
C MET A 269 8.70 -3.31 -18.36
N ALA A 270 9.39 -3.05 -19.48
CA ALA A 270 10.80 -2.67 -19.46
C ALA A 270 10.98 -1.74 -18.27
N PRO A 271 11.93 -2.00 -17.34
CA PRO A 271 11.96 -1.29 -16.07
C PRO A 271 11.70 0.17 -16.33
N TRP A 272 10.77 0.77 -15.63
CA TRP A 272 10.29 2.14 -15.91
C TRP A 272 11.44 3.17 -15.95
N PHE A 273 12.64 2.79 -15.48
CA PHE A 273 13.89 3.52 -15.58
C PHE A 273 14.76 3.23 -16.83
N LYS A 274 14.49 2.22 -17.68
CA LYS A 274 15.28 1.91 -18.88
C LYS A 274 15.14 2.96 -19.98
N ASP A 275 13.97 3.57 -20.08
CA ASP A 275 13.69 4.64 -21.04
C ASP A 275 14.06 6.03 -20.50
N GLU A 276 14.55 6.08 -19.25
CA GLU A 276 15.02 7.31 -18.68
C GLU A 276 16.37 7.72 -19.32
N PRO A 277 16.56 9.03 -19.62
CA PRO A 277 17.75 9.51 -20.33
C PRO A 277 19.11 9.14 -19.72
N TRP A 278 19.12 8.75 -18.44
CA TRP A 278 20.31 8.44 -17.65
C TRP A 278 20.60 6.93 -17.56
N PHE A 279 19.76 6.07 -18.12
CA PHE A 279 19.98 4.62 -18.21
C PHE A 279 20.56 4.19 -19.56
N ALA A 280 20.39 5.03 -20.59
CA ALA A 280 21.10 4.88 -21.84
C ALA A 280 22.60 5.04 -21.58
N ALA A 281 23.39 4.05 -22.01
CA ALA A 281 24.84 4.21 -22.07
C ALA A 281 25.16 5.51 -22.84
N PRO A 282 26.17 6.30 -22.44
CA PRO A 282 26.60 7.42 -23.25
C PRO A 282 26.87 6.91 -24.66
N VAL A 283 26.20 7.49 -25.65
CA VAL A 283 26.51 7.26 -27.05
C VAL A 283 27.96 7.65 -27.20
N GLU A 284 28.84 6.68 -27.46
CA GLU A 284 30.26 6.93 -27.70
C GLU A 284 30.36 8.01 -28.80
N ALA A 285 30.99 9.12 -28.45
CA ALA A 285 31.29 10.23 -29.35
C ALA A 285 32.64 10.02 -30.02
#